data_AF-A0A523ETY7-F1
#
_entry.id   AF-A0A523ETY7-F1
#
_cell.length_a   1.000
_cell.length_b   1.000
_cell.length_c   1.000
_cell.angle_alpha   90.00
_cell.angle_beta   90.00
_cell.angle_gamma   90.00
#
_symmetry.space_group_name_H-M   'P 1'
#
loop_
_entity.id
_entity.type
_entity.pdbx_description
1 polymer ?
#
loop_
_entity_poly.entity_id
_entity_poly.type
_entity_poly.pdbx_seq_one_letter_code
_entity_poly.pdbx_strand_id
1 'polypeptide(L)' 'MFVLGIDPGLTRTGYGIVDIAPGREVAIAAGVIRTASDLPIA' A
#
# COMPACT_ATOMS: atom_id res chain seq x y z
N MET A 1 -7.07 -10.91 -10.27
CA MET A 1 -7.59 -9.54 -10.05
C MET A 1 -6.58 -8.84 -9.19
N PHE A 2 -6.05 -7.73 -9.69
CA PHE A 2 -5.02 -6.97 -8.99
C PHE A 2 -5.66 -5.98 -8.01
N VAL A 3 -5.36 -6.11 -6.72
CA VAL A 3 -5.91 -5.27 -5.66
C VAL A 3 -4.77 -4.56 -4.94
N LEU A 4 -4.91 -3.24 -4.79
CA LEU A 4 -4.05 -2.41 -3.97
C LEU A 4 -4.79 -2.01 -2.69
N GLY A 5 -4.32 -2.50 -1.55
CA GLY A 5 -4.75 -2.05 -0.23
C GLY A 5 -3.85 -0.93 0.29
N ILE A 6 -4.47 0.09 0.91
CA ILE A 6 -3.77 1.24 1.49
C ILE A 6 -4.14 1.38 2.96
N ASP A 7 -3.13 1.53 3.82
CA ASP A 7 -3.25 1.93 5.23
C ASP A 7 -2.72 3.36 5.37
N PRO A 8 -3.60 4.37 5.25
CA PRO A 8 -3.19 5.76 5.07
C PRO A 8 -2.67 6.38 6.36
N GLY A 9 -1.57 7.14 6.23
CA GLY A 9 -1.02 7.94 7.33
C GLY A 9 -0.11 9.05 6.82
N LEU A 10 -0.06 10.16 7.58
CA LEU A 10 0.62 11.39 7.14
C LEU A 10 2.14 11.25 6.99
N THR A 11 2.79 10.44 7.83
CA THR A 11 4.25 10.22 7.82
C THR A 11 4.64 8.84 7.31
N ARG A 12 3.70 7.89 7.38
CA ARG A 12 3.86 6.50 6.96
C ARG A 12 2.53 6.02 6.40
N THR A 13 2.50 5.70 5.11
CA THR A 13 1.36 5.05 4.46
C THR A 13 1.79 3.65 4.06
N GLY A 14 1.16 2.64 4.65
CA GLY A 14 1.37 1.24 4.28
C GLY A 14 0.65 0.91 2.98
N TYR A 15 1.22 0.03 2.18
CA TYR A 15 0.54 -0.54 1.02
C TYR A 15 0.80 -2.04 0.89
N GLY A 16 -0.19 -2.75 0.36
CA GLY A 16 -0.11 -4.15 0.01
C GLY A 16 -0.77 -4.40 -1.34
N ILE A 17 -0.15 -5.26 -2.14
CA ILE A 17 -0.64 -5.65 -3.45
C ILE A 17 -0.87 -7.16 -3.45
N VAL A 18 -2.09 -7.56 -3.80
CA VAL A 18 -2.45 -8.96 -4.00
C VAL A 18 -2.98 -9.19 -5.40
N ASP A 19 -2.62 -10.32 -5.99
CA ASP A 19 -3.34 -10.87 -7.13
C ASP A 19 -4.28 -11.97 -6.66
N ILE A 20 -5.56 -11.82 -7.00
CA ILE A 20 -6.65 -12.72 -6.62
C ILE A 20 -7.00 -13.61 -7.79
N ALA A 21 -6.80 -14.91 -7.62
CA ALA A 21 -7.23 -15.97 -8.54
C ALA A 21 -8.34 -16.81 -7.87
N PRO A 22 -9.12 -17.61 -8.62
CA PRO A 22 -10.14 -18.46 -8.02
C PRO A 22 -9.56 -19.36 -6.92
N GLY A 23 -10.03 -19.18 -5.68
CA GLY A 23 -9.61 -19.95 -4.51
C GLY A 23 -8.20 -19.64 -3.98
N ARG A 24 -7.53 -18.59 -4.47
CA ARG A 24 -6.18 -18.22 -4.01
C ARG A 24 -5.92 -16.73 -4.06
N GLU A 25 -5.28 -16.21 -3.03
CA GLU A 25 -4.68 -14.88 -3.01
C GLU A 25 -3.15 -15.01 -3.00
N VAL A 26 -2.48 -14.19 -3.81
CA VAL A 26 -1.02 -14.18 -3.91
C VAL A 26 -0.53 -12.79 -3.55
N ALA A 27 0.28 -12.69 -2.50
CA ALA A 27 0.98 -11.45 -2.17
C ALA A 27 2.02 -11.16 -3.26
N ILE A 28 1.89 -10.00 -3.90
CA ILE A 28 2.79 -9.55 -4.97
C ILE A 28 3.85 -8.62 -4.40
N ALA A 29 3.44 -7.65 -3.59
CA ALA A 29 4.33 -6.71 -2.94
C ALA A 29 3.68 -6.12 -1.69
N ALA A 30 4.52 -5.67 -0.77
CA ALA A 30 4.10 -4.83 0.34
C ALA A 30 5.21 -3.82 0.64
N GLY A 31 4.83 -2.68 1.19
CA GLY A 31 5.79 -1.64 1.54
C GLY A 31 5.18 -0.53 2.38
N VAL A 32 6.03 0.43 2.72
CA VAL A 32 5.65 1.63 3.45
C VAL A 32 6.23 2.83 2.74
N ILE A 33 5.36 3.73 2.32
CA ILE A 33 5.75 5.05 1.83
C ILE A 33 6.01 5.94 3.05
N ARG A 34 7.16 6.62 3.05
CA ARG A 34 7.54 7.57 4.10
C ARG A 34 7.59 8.96 3.51
N THR A 35 7.04 9.91 4.25
CA THR A 35 6.99 11.33 3.89
C THR A 35 7.72 12.13 4.96
N ALA A 36 8.51 13.10 4.52
CA ALA A 36 9.19 14.02 5.44
C ALA A 36 8.17 14.99 6.05
N SER A 37 8.37 15.37 7.31
CA SER A 37 7.43 16.21 8.05
C SER A 37 7.38 17.67 7.59
N ASP A 38 8.38 18.10 6.83
CA ASP A 38 8.49 19.43 6.24
C ASP A 38 7.91 19.52 4.82
N LEU A 39 7.42 18.41 4.27
CA LEU A 39 6.72 18.43 2.99
C LEU A 39 5.43 19.27 3.11
N PRO A 40 5.16 20.15 2.14
CA PRO A 40 3.91 20.88 2.10
C PRO A 40 2.72 19.93 1.92
N ILE A 41 1.63 20.22 2.62
CA ILE A 41 0.34 19.53 2.41
C ILE A 41 -0.30 20.12 1.15
N ALA A 42 -0.70 19.25 0.23
CA ALA A 42 -1.40 19.60 -1.01
C ALA A 42 -2.91 19.75 -0.81
#